data_AF-A0A3D6DDX1-F1
#
_entry.id   AF-A0A3D6DDX1-F1
#
_cell.length_a   1.000
_cell.length_b   1.000
_cell.length_c   1.000
_cell.angle_alpha   90.00
_cell.angle_beta   90.00
_cell.angle_gamma   90.00
#
_symmetry.space_group_name_H-M   'P 1'
#
loop_
_entity.id
_entity.type
_entity.pdbx_description
1 polymer ?
#
loop_
_entity_poly.entity_id
_entity_poly.type
_entity_poly.pdbx_seq_one_letter_code
_entity_poly.pdbx_strand_id
1 'polypeptide(L)'
;MPDLEKAIIDIRETLEKAYPIILKLAGFLEDRDIGRAGPGFEELRRKIEPVIKTDEEQLGDYRKAREKFIKEASFTTFNRLVGLKALETRGLLEHTVITTSAATDDLSEAHYLYVSKNPEIRKEPGQGINDVLEEEFKKLSEELPQLYDGGRYGFLPRGGDTMRVIGLINSIPEDEWKKDDIIGWVYQYYNAEEREKLKNSKSKIDHQTVKYQSQQYTPRWVVKHIVDNTLGRYYLEMYPDSHLYDELEVPIPRTELKRKREPKKLEEIKILDPACGSGNFLLYAFELLYKMYLEQGYNEEEIPSLILKYNLHGID
;
A
#
# COMPACT_ATOMS: atom_id res chain seq x y z
N MET A 1 -14.77 -2.00 -10.49
CA MET A 1 -14.39 -1.13 -11.61
C MET A 1 -13.62 -1.99 -12.60
N PRO A 2 -14.23 -2.43 -13.72
CA PRO A 2 -13.66 -3.48 -14.57
C PRO A 2 -12.27 -3.15 -15.12
N ASP A 3 -12.02 -1.88 -15.46
CA ASP A 3 -10.73 -1.45 -16.01
C ASP A 3 -9.62 -1.45 -14.95
N LEU A 4 -9.93 -1.03 -13.72
CA LEU A 4 -9.00 -1.11 -12.58
C LEU A 4 -8.66 -2.56 -12.26
N GLU A 5 -9.66 -3.43 -12.11
CA GLU A 5 -9.44 -4.84 -11.80
C GLU A 5 -8.53 -5.52 -12.84
N LYS A 6 -8.82 -5.31 -14.12
CA LYS A 6 -8.01 -5.84 -15.21
C LYS A 6 -6.57 -5.34 -15.15
N ALA A 7 -6.36 -4.04 -14.97
CA ALA A 7 -5.01 -3.47 -14.90
C ALA A 7 -4.20 -4.04 -13.72
N ILE A 8 -4.83 -4.20 -12.55
CA ILE A 8 -4.15 -4.79 -11.38
C ILE A 8 -3.79 -6.26 -11.60
N ILE A 9 -4.67 -7.05 -12.24
CA ILE A 9 -4.37 -8.45 -12.61
C ILE A 9 -3.20 -8.49 -13.60
N ASP A 10 -3.22 -7.65 -14.64
CA ASP A 10 -2.15 -7.57 -15.64
C ASP A 10 -0.81 -7.18 -15.01
N ILE A 11 -0.81 -6.28 -14.02
CA ILE A 11 0.40 -5.91 -13.26
C ILE A 11 0.94 -7.10 -12.48
N ARG A 12 0.08 -7.79 -11.71
CA ARG A 12 0.49 -8.95 -10.92
C ARG A 12 1.08 -10.04 -11.81
N GLU A 13 0.39 -10.39 -12.90
CA GLU A 13 0.89 -11.39 -13.84
C GLU A 13 2.23 -10.98 -14.47
N THR A 14 2.40 -9.70 -14.79
CA THR A 14 3.66 -9.18 -15.34
C THR A 14 4.80 -9.37 -14.35
N LEU A 15 4.59 -9.04 -13.08
CA LEU A 15 5.58 -9.20 -12.02
C LEU A 15 5.88 -10.69 -11.77
N GLU A 16 4.86 -11.53 -11.60
CA GLU A 16 5.03 -12.96 -11.35
C GLU A 16 5.74 -13.69 -12.51
N LYS A 17 5.65 -13.17 -13.76
CA LYS A 17 6.43 -13.65 -14.91
C LYS A 17 7.86 -13.08 -14.96
N ALA A 18 8.10 -11.90 -14.39
CA ALA A 18 9.42 -11.25 -14.39
C ALA A 18 10.39 -11.84 -13.35
N TYR A 19 9.94 -12.11 -12.12
CA TYR A 19 10.81 -12.62 -11.05
C TYR A 19 11.46 -13.99 -11.32
N PRO A 20 10.79 -14.97 -11.97
CA PRO A 20 11.44 -16.21 -12.38
C PRO A 20 12.70 -15.98 -13.23
N ILE A 21 12.73 -14.90 -14.04
CA ILE A 21 13.86 -14.56 -14.90
C ILE A 21 15.03 -14.05 -14.06
N ILE A 22 14.79 -13.16 -13.09
CA ILE A 22 15.86 -12.64 -12.23
C ILE A 22 16.45 -13.75 -11.35
N LEU A 23 15.60 -14.65 -10.85
CA LEU A 23 16.02 -15.83 -10.10
C LEU A 23 16.91 -16.74 -10.95
N LYS A 24 16.52 -17.00 -12.20
CA LYS A 24 17.32 -17.79 -13.14
C LYS A 24 18.69 -17.15 -13.39
N LEU A 25 18.75 -15.83 -13.56
CA LEU A 25 20.01 -15.09 -13.75
C LEU A 25 20.91 -15.17 -12.50
N ALA A 26 20.32 -15.17 -11.30
CA ALA A 26 21.02 -15.38 -10.03
C ALA A 26 21.37 -16.86 -9.72
N GLY A 27 20.98 -17.80 -10.59
CA GLY A 27 21.27 -19.23 -10.42
C GLY A 27 20.24 -20.04 -9.63
N PHE A 28 19.03 -19.52 -9.45
CA PHE A 28 17.93 -20.21 -8.79
C PHE A 28 16.91 -20.71 -9.84
N LEU A 29 17.11 -21.94 -10.30
CA LEU A 29 16.23 -22.60 -11.28
C LEU A 29 14.94 -23.07 -10.62
N GLU A 30 13.98 -23.57 -11.41
CA GLU A 30 12.69 -24.02 -10.87
C GLU A 30 12.81 -25.22 -9.92
N ASP A 31 13.78 -26.09 -10.15
CA ASP A 31 13.95 -27.35 -9.43
C ASP A 31 15.15 -27.37 -8.48
N ARG A 32 16.11 -26.44 -8.61
CA ARG A 32 17.34 -26.41 -7.82
C ARG A 32 18.07 -25.07 -7.85
N ASP A 33 18.86 -24.81 -6.82
CA ASP A 33 19.95 -23.83 -6.85
C ASP A 33 21.19 -24.43 -7.54
N ILE A 34 21.76 -23.73 -8.54
CA ILE A 34 22.97 -24.16 -9.24
C ILE A 34 24.28 -23.70 -8.56
N GLY A 35 24.20 -22.94 -7.46
CA GLY A 35 25.37 -22.54 -6.67
C GLY A 35 26.18 -21.38 -7.25
N ARG A 36 25.80 -20.84 -8.41
CA ARG A 36 26.49 -19.73 -9.09
C ARG A 36 25.53 -18.89 -9.91
N ALA A 37 25.83 -17.61 -10.07
CA ALA A 37 25.08 -16.71 -10.95
C ALA A 37 25.54 -16.82 -12.41
N GLY A 38 24.74 -16.28 -13.33
CA GLY A 38 25.22 -15.93 -14.66
C GLY A 38 26.20 -14.74 -14.61
N PRO A 39 27.03 -14.54 -15.64
CA PRO A 39 28.00 -13.44 -15.66
C PRO A 39 27.33 -12.07 -15.45
N GLY A 40 27.80 -11.30 -14.47
CA GLY A 40 27.27 -9.98 -14.13
C GLY A 40 26.11 -9.98 -13.13
N PHE A 41 25.70 -11.15 -12.63
CA PHE A 41 24.60 -11.30 -11.66
C PHE A 41 25.08 -11.83 -10.29
N GLU A 42 26.38 -11.83 -10.05
CA GLU A 42 26.99 -12.32 -8.81
C GLU A 42 26.52 -11.52 -7.59
N GLU A 43 26.41 -10.19 -7.72
CA GLU A 43 25.89 -9.34 -6.66
C GLU A 43 24.39 -9.62 -6.39
N LEU A 44 23.60 -9.78 -7.45
CA LEU A 44 22.19 -10.11 -7.33
C LEU A 44 22.01 -11.44 -6.58
N ARG A 45 22.78 -12.47 -6.95
CA ARG A 45 22.79 -13.74 -6.22
C ARG A 45 23.17 -13.56 -4.77
N ARG A 46 24.24 -12.81 -4.47
CA ARG A 46 24.68 -12.56 -3.08
C ARG A 46 23.57 -11.97 -2.21
N LYS A 47 22.70 -11.13 -2.79
CA LYS A 47 21.55 -10.54 -2.09
C LYS A 47 20.36 -11.52 -1.98
N ILE A 48 20.06 -12.32 -3.01
CA ILE A 48 18.91 -13.25 -3.05
C ILE A 48 19.17 -14.54 -2.25
N GLU A 49 20.38 -15.07 -2.30
CA GLU A 49 20.76 -16.35 -1.66
C GLU A 49 20.37 -16.46 -0.18
N PRO A 50 20.68 -15.49 0.70
CA PRO A 50 20.27 -15.60 2.10
C PRO A 50 18.75 -15.64 2.26
N VAL A 51 18.00 -14.93 1.41
CA VAL A 51 16.53 -14.91 1.46
C VAL A 51 15.95 -16.29 1.16
N ILE A 52 16.40 -16.90 0.05
CA ILE A 52 15.93 -18.22 -0.38
C ILE A 52 16.34 -19.29 0.62
N LYS A 53 17.60 -19.29 1.09
CA LYS A 53 18.07 -20.29 2.07
C LYS A 53 17.27 -20.25 3.36
N THR A 54 17.02 -19.06 3.92
CA THR A 54 16.20 -18.92 5.12
C THR A 54 14.76 -19.41 4.91
N ASP A 55 14.16 -19.17 3.73
CA ASP A 55 12.82 -19.69 3.45
C ASP A 55 12.81 -21.20 3.21
N GLU A 56 13.84 -21.75 2.57
CA GLU A 56 14.01 -23.18 2.36
C GLU A 56 14.15 -23.92 3.70
N GLU A 57 14.94 -23.38 4.62
CA GLU A 57 15.06 -23.89 5.99
C GLU A 57 13.72 -23.85 6.74
N GLN A 58 12.94 -22.78 6.60
CA GLN A 58 11.64 -22.62 7.25
C GLN A 58 10.55 -23.52 6.68
N LEU A 59 10.56 -23.72 5.35
CA LEU A 59 9.50 -24.44 4.64
C LEU A 59 9.86 -25.93 4.40
N GLY A 60 11.13 -26.29 4.56
CA GLY A 60 11.66 -27.62 4.24
C GLY A 60 11.61 -27.99 2.76
N ASP A 61 11.41 -27.02 1.87
CA ASP A 61 11.18 -27.23 0.45
C ASP A 61 11.66 -26.03 -0.38
N TYR A 62 12.68 -26.26 -1.21
CA TYR A 62 13.26 -25.27 -2.12
C TYR A 62 12.24 -24.65 -3.08
N ARG A 63 11.33 -25.47 -3.65
CA ARG A 63 10.36 -24.98 -4.63
C ARG A 63 9.39 -24.02 -3.97
N LYS A 64 8.93 -24.34 -2.76
CA LYS A 64 8.08 -23.44 -1.98
C LYS A 64 8.80 -22.16 -1.58
N ALA A 65 10.08 -22.23 -1.21
CA ALA A 65 10.88 -21.05 -0.92
C ALA A 65 11.01 -20.13 -2.16
N ARG A 66 11.26 -20.73 -3.33
CA ARG A 66 11.33 -20.00 -4.60
C ARG A 66 9.99 -19.36 -4.98
N GLU A 67 8.90 -20.09 -4.86
CA GLU A 67 7.55 -19.57 -5.12
C GLU A 67 7.19 -18.43 -4.17
N LYS A 68 7.52 -18.57 -2.88
CA LYS A 68 7.34 -17.51 -1.87
C LYS A 68 8.13 -16.26 -2.26
N PHE A 69 9.41 -16.41 -2.64
CA PHE A 69 10.21 -15.27 -3.10
C PHE A 69 9.53 -14.53 -4.26
N ILE A 70 9.05 -15.26 -5.28
CA ILE A 70 8.38 -14.65 -6.44
C ILE A 70 7.15 -13.84 -5.99
N LYS A 71 6.31 -14.42 -5.13
CA LYS A 71 5.09 -13.76 -4.65
C LYS A 71 5.39 -12.52 -3.82
N GLU A 72 6.27 -12.65 -2.84
CA GLU A 72 6.60 -11.57 -1.91
C GLU A 72 7.35 -10.42 -2.61
N ALA A 73 8.27 -10.73 -3.53
CA ALA A 73 8.96 -9.70 -4.30
C ALA A 73 8.02 -8.99 -5.29
N SER A 74 7.13 -9.75 -5.96
CA SER A 74 6.08 -9.18 -6.82
C SER A 74 5.19 -8.22 -6.03
N PHE A 75 4.70 -8.66 -4.87
CA PHE A 75 3.85 -7.81 -4.03
C PHE A 75 4.60 -6.58 -3.51
N THR A 76 5.87 -6.73 -3.12
CA THR A 76 6.69 -5.61 -2.63
C THR A 76 6.90 -4.55 -3.70
N THR A 77 7.25 -4.93 -4.92
CA THR A 77 7.38 -3.97 -6.04
C THR A 77 6.06 -3.34 -6.41
N PHE A 78 4.98 -4.14 -6.51
CA PHE A 78 3.64 -3.62 -6.74
C PHE A 78 3.25 -2.57 -5.70
N ASN A 79 3.38 -2.90 -4.42
CA ASN A 79 3.02 -2.06 -3.29
C ASN A 79 3.78 -0.72 -3.32
N ARG A 80 5.10 -0.76 -3.54
CA ARG A 80 5.92 0.46 -3.63
C ARG A 80 5.54 1.35 -4.81
N LEU A 81 5.29 0.78 -5.98
CA LEU A 81 4.88 1.56 -7.16
C LEU A 81 3.48 2.15 -7.00
N VAL A 82 2.53 1.39 -6.44
CA VAL A 82 1.20 1.90 -6.07
C VAL A 82 1.31 3.03 -5.05
N GLY A 83 2.18 2.88 -4.05
CA GLY A 83 2.49 3.90 -3.05
C GLY A 83 2.98 5.19 -3.69
N LEU A 84 3.96 5.11 -4.60
CA LEU A 84 4.44 6.27 -5.36
C LEU A 84 3.30 6.94 -6.12
N LYS A 85 2.46 6.17 -6.83
CA LYS A 85 1.35 6.73 -7.61
C LYS A 85 0.37 7.49 -6.74
N ALA A 86 0.08 6.93 -5.56
CA ALA A 86 -0.85 7.52 -4.60
C ALA A 86 -0.32 8.83 -4.00
N LEU A 87 0.98 8.88 -3.69
CA LEU A 87 1.68 10.08 -3.22
C LEU A 87 1.71 11.17 -4.31
N GLU A 88 2.09 10.81 -5.54
CA GLU A 88 2.10 11.72 -6.69
C GLU A 88 0.73 12.35 -6.96
N THR A 89 -0.31 11.52 -7.00
CA THR A 89 -1.69 11.98 -7.28
C THR A 89 -2.20 12.97 -6.22
N ARG A 90 -1.62 12.93 -5.02
CA ARG A 90 -1.95 13.81 -3.89
C ARG A 90 -0.99 15.00 -3.75
N GLY A 91 -0.02 15.15 -4.68
CA GLY A 91 0.96 16.24 -4.64
C GLY A 91 1.94 16.15 -3.46
N LEU A 92 2.17 14.94 -2.94
CA LEU A 92 3.05 14.70 -1.80
C LEU A 92 4.51 14.43 -2.19
N LEU A 93 4.80 14.39 -3.49
CA LEU A 93 6.17 14.31 -4.02
C LEU A 93 6.49 15.60 -4.77
N GLU A 94 7.75 16.03 -4.69
CA GLU A 94 8.24 17.25 -5.38
C GLU A 94 8.15 17.14 -6.91
N HIS A 95 8.23 15.93 -7.44
CA HIS A 95 8.23 15.63 -8.87
C HIS A 95 7.61 14.25 -9.12
N THR A 96 7.13 14.03 -10.33
CA THR A 96 6.60 12.71 -10.72
C THR A 96 7.72 11.69 -10.92
N VAL A 97 7.56 10.51 -10.35
CA VAL A 97 8.53 9.40 -10.35
C VAL A 97 8.06 8.27 -11.27
N ILE A 98 6.75 8.01 -11.32
CA ILE A 98 6.15 6.99 -12.18
C ILE A 98 5.03 7.53 -13.07
N THR A 99 4.39 8.65 -12.75
CA THR A 99 3.42 9.29 -13.66
C THR A 99 4.14 9.81 -14.90
N THR A 100 3.79 9.27 -16.06
CA THR A 100 4.42 9.60 -17.36
C THR A 100 3.66 10.71 -18.09
N SER A 101 4.37 11.51 -18.89
CA SER A 101 3.77 12.59 -19.68
C SER A 101 4.38 12.70 -21.07
N ALA A 102 3.55 13.06 -22.06
CA ALA A 102 4.02 13.35 -23.42
C ALA A 102 5.00 14.55 -23.46
N ALA A 103 4.94 15.45 -22.47
CA ALA A 103 5.87 16.56 -22.34
C ALA A 103 7.29 16.12 -21.94
N THR A 104 7.44 14.90 -21.43
CA THR A 104 8.69 14.32 -20.91
C THR A 104 9.06 13.04 -21.69
N ASP A 105 8.81 13.02 -23.00
CA ASP A 105 9.07 11.87 -23.89
C ASP A 105 8.41 10.56 -23.40
N ASP A 106 7.19 10.65 -22.85
CA ASP A 106 6.46 9.53 -22.23
C ASP A 106 7.18 8.89 -21.02
N LEU A 107 8.12 9.61 -20.41
CA LEU A 107 8.76 9.27 -19.13
C LEU A 107 8.12 10.09 -18.00
N SER A 108 8.36 9.69 -16.75
CA SER A 108 8.10 10.57 -15.60
C SER A 108 9.13 11.70 -15.51
N GLU A 109 8.86 12.75 -14.75
CA GLU A 109 9.82 13.86 -14.59
C GLU A 109 11.16 13.38 -14.01
N ALA A 110 11.13 12.55 -12.95
CA ALA A 110 12.33 11.96 -12.36
C ALA A 110 13.16 11.20 -13.40
N HIS A 111 12.46 10.35 -14.17
CA HIS A 111 13.10 9.47 -15.13
C HIS A 111 13.64 10.25 -16.34
N TYR A 112 12.89 11.23 -16.82
CA TYR A 112 13.33 12.16 -17.87
C TYR A 112 14.59 12.94 -17.47
N LEU A 113 14.62 13.47 -16.24
CA LEU A 113 15.79 14.18 -15.71
C LEU A 113 17.01 13.26 -15.58
N TYR A 114 16.80 12.04 -15.10
CA TYR A 114 17.86 11.03 -14.98
C TYR A 114 18.46 10.67 -16.35
N VAL A 115 17.60 10.39 -17.32
CA VAL A 115 18.01 10.06 -18.70
C VAL A 115 18.68 11.24 -19.40
N SER A 116 18.26 12.47 -19.10
CA SER A 116 18.87 13.68 -19.65
C SER A 116 20.29 13.91 -19.11
N LYS A 117 20.56 13.49 -17.87
CA LYS A 117 21.90 13.54 -17.25
C LYS A 117 22.80 12.38 -17.69
N ASN A 118 22.22 11.26 -18.11
CA ASN A 118 22.93 10.04 -18.50
C ASN A 118 22.50 9.56 -19.91
N PRO A 119 22.83 10.29 -21.00
CA PRO A 119 22.28 10.01 -22.33
C PRO A 119 22.58 8.61 -22.88
N GLU A 120 23.66 7.98 -22.44
CA GLU A 120 24.07 6.62 -22.80
C GLU A 120 23.06 5.56 -22.37
N ILE A 121 22.34 5.78 -21.26
CA ILE A 121 21.41 4.78 -20.71
C ILE A 121 20.13 4.65 -21.53
N ARG A 122 19.85 5.60 -22.46
CA ARG A 122 18.69 5.53 -23.37
C ARG A 122 18.66 4.24 -24.20
N LYS A 123 19.82 3.61 -24.42
CA LYS A 123 19.97 2.38 -25.20
C LYS A 123 19.73 1.12 -24.36
N GLU A 124 19.71 1.23 -23.04
CA GLU A 124 19.55 0.11 -22.13
C GLU A 124 18.06 -0.23 -21.91
N PRO A 125 17.70 -1.52 -21.74
CA PRO A 125 16.34 -1.90 -21.40
C PRO A 125 15.87 -1.24 -20.09
N GLY A 126 14.81 -0.44 -20.17
CA GLY A 126 14.28 0.31 -19.03
C GLY A 126 14.94 1.65 -18.76
N GLN A 127 15.99 2.02 -19.50
CA GLN A 127 16.56 3.37 -19.52
C GLN A 127 16.93 3.92 -18.13
N GLY A 128 17.42 3.08 -17.21
CA GLY A 128 17.80 3.48 -15.85
C GLY A 128 16.64 3.69 -14.88
N ILE A 129 15.41 3.25 -15.20
CA ILE A 129 14.25 3.43 -14.31
C ILE A 129 14.47 2.82 -12.91
N ASN A 130 15.18 1.69 -12.82
CA ASN A 130 15.41 1.06 -11.54
C ASN A 130 16.34 1.90 -10.66
N ASP A 131 17.34 2.57 -11.23
CA ASP A 131 18.22 3.47 -10.49
C ASP A 131 17.43 4.67 -9.95
N VAL A 132 16.53 5.22 -10.76
CA VAL A 132 15.60 6.30 -10.35
C VAL A 132 14.73 5.85 -9.18
N LEU A 133 14.13 4.66 -9.27
CA LEU A 133 13.29 4.11 -8.21
C LEU A 133 14.09 3.80 -6.93
N GLU A 134 15.29 3.26 -7.04
CA GLU A 134 16.15 2.98 -5.89
C GLU A 134 16.57 4.26 -5.16
N GLU A 135 16.93 5.31 -5.90
CA GLU A 135 17.21 6.62 -5.33
C GLU A 135 15.99 7.20 -4.61
N GLU A 136 14.81 7.08 -5.23
CA GLU A 136 13.58 7.63 -4.64
C GLU A 136 13.10 6.83 -3.43
N PHE A 137 13.14 5.50 -3.49
CA PHE A 137 12.84 4.65 -2.34
C PHE A 137 13.76 4.96 -1.16
N LYS A 138 15.04 5.23 -1.43
CA LYS A 138 15.98 5.62 -0.38
C LYS A 138 15.57 6.92 0.29
N LYS A 139 15.18 7.95 -0.46
CA LYS A 139 14.68 9.21 0.14
C LYS A 139 13.41 8.98 0.95
N LEU A 140 12.43 8.30 0.37
CA LEU A 140 11.14 8.04 1.02
C LEU A 140 11.26 7.10 2.21
N SER A 141 12.34 6.32 2.33
CA SER A 141 12.58 5.47 3.51
C SER A 141 12.84 6.28 4.78
N GLU A 142 13.23 7.55 4.69
CA GLU A 142 13.41 8.42 5.86
C GLU A 142 12.06 8.77 6.51
N GLU A 143 11.01 8.91 5.70
CA GLU A 143 9.66 9.28 6.15
C GLU A 143 8.72 8.09 6.29
N LEU A 144 8.83 7.11 5.38
CA LEU A 144 7.97 5.92 5.26
C LEU A 144 8.81 4.63 5.19
N PRO A 145 9.63 4.33 6.21
CA PRO A 145 10.54 3.19 6.19
C PRO A 145 9.80 1.85 6.03
N GLN A 146 8.58 1.73 6.53
CA GLN A 146 7.82 0.48 6.47
C GLN A 146 7.51 0.05 5.03
N LEU A 147 7.42 1.01 4.10
CA LEU A 147 7.13 0.74 2.69
C LEU A 147 8.41 0.73 1.83
N TYR A 148 9.32 1.67 2.07
CA TYR A 148 10.45 1.92 1.18
C TYR A 148 11.83 1.49 1.69
N ASP A 149 11.98 1.21 2.99
CA ASP A 149 13.25 0.67 3.50
C ASP A 149 13.51 -0.74 2.92
N GLY A 150 14.78 -1.11 2.82
CA GLY A 150 15.34 -2.29 2.13
C GLY A 150 14.86 -3.64 2.68
N GLY A 151 13.57 -3.94 2.50
CA GLY A 151 12.92 -5.15 2.98
C GLY A 151 13.47 -6.42 2.35
N ARG A 152 13.24 -7.54 3.03
CA ARG A 152 13.74 -8.88 2.67
C ARG A 152 13.47 -9.28 1.21
N TYR A 153 12.40 -8.78 0.60
CA TYR A 153 12.01 -9.06 -0.78
C TYR A 153 12.02 -7.81 -1.68
N GLY A 154 12.70 -6.74 -1.29
CA GLY A 154 12.72 -5.44 -1.96
C GLY A 154 13.53 -5.39 -3.26
N PHE A 155 13.48 -6.44 -4.09
CA PHE A 155 14.18 -6.54 -5.37
C PHE A 155 13.31 -6.02 -6.51
N LEU A 156 13.83 -5.12 -7.33
CA LEU A 156 13.14 -4.71 -8.57
C LEU A 156 13.31 -5.78 -9.67
N PRO A 157 12.31 -5.94 -10.57
CA PRO A 157 12.48 -6.76 -11.77
C PRO A 157 13.42 -6.05 -12.75
N ARG A 158 13.65 -6.62 -13.94
CA ARG A 158 14.49 -5.96 -14.96
C ARG A 158 13.82 -4.66 -15.41
N GLY A 159 14.60 -3.64 -15.76
CA GLY A 159 14.08 -2.31 -16.09
C GLY A 159 12.97 -2.31 -17.17
N GLY A 160 13.05 -3.18 -18.18
CA GLY A 160 11.98 -3.31 -19.18
C GLY A 160 10.67 -3.87 -18.62
N ASP A 161 10.73 -4.77 -17.63
CA ASP A 161 9.55 -5.28 -16.92
C ASP A 161 9.01 -4.21 -15.96
N THR A 162 9.89 -3.46 -15.28
CA THR A 162 9.53 -2.29 -14.45
C THR A 162 8.76 -1.24 -15.26
N MET A 163 9.28 -0.83 -16.43
CA MET A 163 8.61 0.12 -17.32
C MET A 163 7.23 -0.36 -17.76
N ARG A 164 7.08 -1.67 -18.02
CA ARG A 164 5.79 -2.26 -18.37
C ARG A 164 4.78 -2.12 -17.24
N VAL A 165 5.20 -2.40 -16.02
CA VAL A 165 4.34 -2.25 -14.83
C VAL A 165 3.95 -0.79 -14.61
N ILE A 166 4.91 0.14 -14.75
CA ILE A 166 4.64 1.59 -14.70
C ILE A 166 3.63 1.98 -15.78
N GLY A 167 3.77 1.48 -17.00
CA GLY A 167 2.81 1.72 -18.08
C GLY A 167 1.40 1.23 -17.75
N LEU A 168 1.27 0.05 -17.14
CA LEU A 168 -0.03 -0.47 -16.67
C LEU A 168 -0.63 0.40 -15.55
N ILE A 169 0.19 0.90 -14.61
CA ILE A 169 -0.27 1.84 -13.58
C ILE A 169 -0.78 3.14 -14.21
N ASN A 170 -0.09 3.66 -15.22
CA ASN A 170 -0.49 4.86 -15.96
C ASN A 170 -1.68 4.65 -16.90
N SER A 171 -2.03 3.40 -17.22
CA SER A 171 -3.24 3.09 -17.98
C SER A 171 -4.53 3.27 -17.16
N ILE A 172 -4.41 3.31 -15.83
CA ILE A 172 -5.52 3.61 -14.93
C ILE A 172 -5.75 5.13 -14.91
N PRO A 173 -6.97 5.63 -15.18
CA PRO A 173 -7.26 7.06 -15.19
C PRO A 173 -6.89 7.77 -13.89
N GLU A 174 -6.40 9.01 -13.99
CA GLU A 174 -5.98 9.79 -12.82
C GLU A 174 -7.10 10.00 -11.80
N ASP A 175 -8.34 10.20 -12.26
CA ASP A 175 -9.50 10.37 -11.39
C ASP A 175 -9.82 9.12 -10.55
N GLU A 176 -9.41 7.92 -10.99
CA GLU A 176 -9.51 6.71 -10.19
C GLU A 176 -8.51 6.75 -9.02
N TRP A 177 -7.29 7.23 -9.25
CA TRP A 177 -6.25 7.38 -8.23
C TRP A 177 -6.58 8.44 -7.17
N LYS A 178 -7.50 9.37 -7.48
CA LYS A 178 -8.00 10.40 -6.57
C LYS A 178 -9.07 9.90 -5.59
N LYS A 179 -9.65 8.71 -5.81
CA LYS A 179 -10.68 8.16 -4.91
C LYS A 179 -10.08 7.76 -3.56
N ASP A 180 -10.84 7.97 -2.49
CA ASP A 180 -10.40 7.67 -1.12
C ASP A 180 -10.12 6.18 -0.89
N ASP A 181 -10.86 5.30 -1.55
CA ASP A 181 -10.83 3.85 -1.35
C ASP A 181 -9.97 3.10 -2.40
N ILE A 182 -9.29 3.82 -3.30
CA ILE A 182 -8.54 3.22 -4.41
C ILE A 182 -7.52 2.18 -3.93
N ILE A 183 -6.78 2.49 -2.87
CA ILE A 183 -5.76 1.59 -2.30
C ILE A 183 -6.39 0.28 -1.82
N GLY A 184 -7.56 0.36 -1.18
CA GLY A 184 -8.32 -0.82 -0.75
C GLY A 184 -8.70 -1.72 -1.93
N TRP A 185 -9.23 -1.11 -3.01
CA TRP A 185 -9.57 -1.84 -4.23
C TRP A 185 -8.36 -2.45 -4.93
N VAL A 186 -7.26 -1.70 -5.01
CA VAL A 186 -6.00 -2.15 -5.61
C VAL A 186 -5.48 -3.41 -4.93
N TYR A 187 -5.41 -3.44 -3.59
CA TYR A 187 -5.02 -4.65 -2.85
C TYR A 187 -6.04 -5.78 -2.97
N GLN A 188 -7.33 -5.44 -2.95
CA GLN A 188 -8.38 -6.43 -3.13
C GLN A 188 -8.21 -7.12 -4.49
N TYR A 189 -8.02 -6.39 -5.58
CA TYR A 189 -7.86 -6.98 -6.90
C TYR A 189 -6.56 -7.77 -7.04
N TYR A 190 -5.44 -7.30 -6.47
CA TYR A 190 -4.17 -8.02 -6.51
C TYR A 190 -4.29 -9.44 -5.92
N ASN A 191 -4.97 -9.55 -4.77
CA ASN A 191 -5.13 -10.82 -4.06
C ASN A 191 -6.32 -11.70 -4.57
N ALA A 192 -7.02 -11.30 -5.63
CA ALA A 192 -8.27 -11.96 -6.05
C ALA A 192 -8.10 -13.43 -6.43
N GLU A 193 -7.11 -13.76 -7.26
CA GLU A 193 -6.88 -15.14 -7.74
C GLU A 193 -6.51 -16.07 -6.58
N GLU A 194 -5.70 -15.60 -5.62
CA GLU A 194 -5.28 -16.40 -4.47
C GLU A 194 -6.45 -16.69 -3.55
N ARG A 195 -7.36 -15.73 -3.38
CA ARG A 195 -8.63 -15.95 -2.68
C ARG A 195 -9.50 -16.98 -3.39
N GLU A 196 -9.59 -16.95 -4.72
CA GLU A 196 -10.36 -17.95 -5.47
C GLU A 196 -9.75 -19.34 -5.39
N LYS A 197 -8.42 -19.46 -5.55
CA LYS A 197 -7.70 -20.73 -5.38
C LYS A 197 -7.95 -21.35 -4.00
N LEU A 198 -7.95 -20.53 -2.94
CA LEU A 198 -8.22 -20.96 -1.57
C LEU A 198 -9.69 -21.35 -1.33
N LYS A 199 -10.64 -20.63 -1.93
CA LYS A 199 -12.06 -21.02 -1.88
C LYS A 199 -12.28 -22.37 -2.55
N ASN A 200 -11.61 -22.61 -3.68
CA ASN A 200 -11.77 -23.82 -4.47
C ASN A 200 -11.01 -25.04 -3.88
N SER A 201 -9.89 -24.82 -3.17
CA SER A 201 -9.06 -25.93 -2.64
C SER A 201 -9.69 -26.69 -1.46
N LYS A 202 -10.68 -26.12 -0.75
CA LYS A 202 -11.26 -26.65 0.51
C LYS A 202 -10.21 -27.11 1.54
N SER A 203 -8.97 -26.65 1.42
CA SER A 203 -7.87 -27.05 2.29
C SER A 203 -8.09 -26.53 3.70
N LYS A 204 -7.68 -27.30 4.72
CA LYS A 204 -7.68 -26.82 6.11
C LYS A 204 -6.91 -25.50 6.16
N ILE A 205 -7.53 -24.53 6.82
CA ILE A 205 -6.98 -23.20 7.02
C ILE A 205 -5.71 -23.34 7.88
N ASP A 206 -4.56 -23.03 7.29
CA ASP A 206 -3.25 -22.88 7.95
C ASP A 206 -2.86 -21.39 7.99
N HIS A 207 -1.94 -21.00 8.88
CA HIS A 207 -1.40 -19.64 9.07
C HIS A 207 -1.03 -18.93 7.76
N GLN A 208 -0.52 -19.66 6.75
CA GLN A 208 -0.18 -19.08 5.45
C GLN A 208 -1.41 -18.75 4.59
N THR A 209 -2.51 -19.49 4.77
CA THR A 209 -3.74 -19.38 3.97
C THR A 209 -4.82 -18.50 4.63
N VAL A 210 -4.76 -18.28 5.95
CA VAL A 210 -5.65 -17.36 6.68
C VAL A 210 -5.58 -15.95 6.10
N LYS A 211 -4.36 -15.46 5.81
CA LYS A 211 -4.10 -14.07 5.36
C LYS A 211 -5.00 -13.63 4.20
N TYR A 212 -5.20 -14.51 3.24
CA TYR A 212 -5.99 -14.21 2.04
C TYR A 212 -7.51 -14.25 2.31
N GLN A 213 -7.97 -15.07 3.26
CA GLN A 213 -9.41 -15.17 3.60
C GLN A 213 -9.87 -14.10 4.60
N SER A 214 -8.98 -13.65 5.49
CA SER A 214 -9.31 -12.68 6.54
C SER A 214 -9.26 -11.21 6.08
N GLN A 215 -8.65 -10.92 4.93
CA GLN A 215 -8.62 -9.58 4.33
C GLN A 215 -9.96 -9.27 3.64
N GLN A 216 -10.98 -8.97 4.43
CA GLN A 216 -12.23 -8.39 3.93
C GLN A 216 -12.25 -6.90 4.22
N TYR A 217 -12.38 -6.09 3.16
CA TYR A 217 -12.54 -4.66 3.29
C TYR A 217 -13.92 -4.35 3.91
N THR A 218 -13.95 -3.67 5.06
CA THR A 218 -15.21 -3.22 5.67
C THR A 218 -15.79 -2.09 4.83
N PRO A 219 -17.01 -2.23 4.26
CA PRO A 219 -17.61 -1.19 3.43
C PRO A 219 -17.74 0.14 4.18
N ARG A 220 -17.55 1.27 3.48
CA ARG A 220 -17.56 2.63 4.10
C ARG A 220 -18.82 2.90 4.93
N TRP A 221 -19.99 2.44 4.50
CA TRP A 221 -21.24 2.64 5.24
C TRP A 221 -21.27 1.89 6.59
N VAL A 222 -20.65 0.70 6.67
CA VAL A 222 -20.55 -0.06 7.93
C VAL A 222 -19.61 0.67 8.89
N VAL A 223 -18.46 1.12 8.39
CA VAL A 223 -17.48 1.88 9.17
C VAL A 223 -18.12 3.16 9.70
N LYS A 224 -18.76 3.95 8.82
CA LYS A 224 -19.48 5.18 9.17
C LYS A 224 -20.50 4.92 10.26
N HIS A 225 -21.37 3.92 10.07
CA HIS A 225 -22.39 3.57 11.04
C HIS A 225 -21.78 3.25 12.43
N ILE A 226 -20.72 2.44 12.49
CA ILE A 226 -20.11 2.06 13.77
C ILE A 226 -19.44 3.27 14.45
N VAL A 227 -18.67 4.06 13.70
CA VAL A 227 -17.91 5.18 14.26
C VAL A 227 -18.83 6.35 14.66
N ASP A 228 -19.86 6.66 13.88
CA ASP A 228 -20.87 7.66 14.24
C ASP A 228 -21.56 7.27 15.55
N ASN A 229 -21.86 5.98 15.72
CA ASN A 229 -22.55 5.46 16.90
C ASN A 229 -21.68 5.24 18.12
N THR A 230 -20.36 5.32 17.96
CA THR A 230 -19.40 5.18 19.05
C THR A 230 -18.75 6.53 19.33
N LEU A 231 -17.80 6.96 18.51
CA LEU A 231 -17.09 8.22 18.65
C LEU A 231 -18.00 9.42 18.49
N GLY A 232 -18.81 9.47 17.44
CA GLY A 232 -19.73 10.58 17.17
C GLY A 232 -20.71 10.79 18.31
N ARG A 233 -21.40 9.71 18.71
CA ARG A 233 -22.27 9.70 19.89
C ARG A 233 -21.55 10.08 21.17
N TYR A 234 -20.32 9.61 21.39
CA TYR A 234 -19.53 9.97 22.57
C TYR A 234 -19.32 11.49 22.66
N TYR A 235 -19.03 12.14 21.53
CA TYR A 235 -18.88 13.58 21.44
C TYR A 235 -20.20 14.34 21.63
N LEU A 236 -21.28 13.88 20.99
CA LEU A 236 -22.63 14.43 21.17
C LEU A 236 -23.14 14.31 22.62
N GLU A 237 -22.73 13.27 23.35
CA GLU A 237 -23.03 13.11 24.78
C GLU A 237 -22.23 14.08 25.68
N MET A 238 -21.13 14.67 25.19
CA MET A 238 -20.41 15.78 25.84
C MET A 238 -20.95 17.16 25.41
N TYR A 239 -21.29 17.31 24.13
CA TYR A 239 -21.76 18.55 23.50
C TYR A 239 -23.09 18.34 22.75
N PRO A 240 -24.23 18.29 23.45
CA PRO A 240 -25.54 17.99 22.83
C PRO A 240 -26.00 19.03 21.79
N ASP A 241 -25.50 20.26 21.88
CA ASP A 241 -25.86 21.35 20.97
C ASP A 241 -24.95 21.43 19.73
N SER A 242 -23.98 20.50 19.60
CA SER A 242 -23.04 20.41 18.48
C SER A 242 -23.75 20.39 17.12
N HIS A 243 -23.15 21.08 16.14
CA HIS A 243 -23.64 21.06 14.77
C HIS A 243 -23.32 19.75 14.06
N LEU A 244 -22.35 18.98 14.56
CA LEU A 244 -22.00 17.67 14.02
C LEU A 244 -23.16 16.66 14.10
N TYR A 245 -24.17 16.90 14.94
CA TYR A 245 -25.38 16.06 14.96
C TYR A 245 -26.00 15.91 13.56
N ASP A 246 -25.99 16.98 12.78
CA ASP A 246 -26.63 17.03 11.47
C ASP A 246 -25.84 16.25 10.38
N GLU A 247 -24.59 15.85 10.67
CA GLU A 247 -23.71 15.07 9.79
C GLU A 247 -23.57 13.59 10.20
N LEU A 248 -23.98 13.24 11.42
CA LEU A 248 -23.80 11.92 12.04
C LEU A 248 -25.04 11.05 11.94
N GLU A 249 -24.86 9.75 11.64
CA GLU A 249 -25.94 8.76 11.63
C GLU A 249 -26.09 8.06 12.99
N VAL A 250 -26.68 8.77 13.95
CA VAL A 250 -26.98 8.24 15.30
C VAL A 250 -28.47 7.90 15.47
N PRO A 251 -28.84 6.73 16.05
CA PRO A 251 -30.21 6.28 16.24
C PRO A 251 -30.81 6.91 17.50
N ILE A 252 -30.62 8.22 17.68
CA ILE A 252 -31.17 8.98 18.82
C ILE A 252 -31.69 10.31 18.27
N PRO A 253 -32.98 10.64 18.47
CA PRO A 253 -33.52 11.94 18.11
C PRO A 253 -32.81 13.08 18.84
N ARG A 254 -32.64 14.23 18.17
CA ARG A 254 -31.97 15.42 18.76
C ARG A 254 -32.63 15.86 20.07
N THR A 255 -33.95 15.72 20.18
CA THR A 255 -34.73 16.04 21.39
C THR A 255 -34.41 15.14 22.58
N GLU A 256 -33.88 13.94 22.34
CA GLU A 256 -33.49 12.98 23.37
C GLU A 256 -31.99 13.05 23.68
N LEU A 257 -31.23 13.79 22.88
CA LEU A 257 -29.81 14.01 23.11
C LEU A 257 -29.63 14.91 24.33
N LYS A 258 -28.97 14.36 25.35
CA LYS A 258 -28.70 15.05 26.62
C LYS A 258 -27.23 14.87 26.98
N ARG A 259 -26.69 15.86 27.69
CA ARG A 259 -25.33 15.76 28.22
C ARG A 259 -25.29 14.63 29.24
N LYS A 260 -24.59 13.56 28.88
CA LYS A 260 -24.37 12.36 29.71
C LYS A 260 -22.91 12.22 30.12
N ARG A 261 -22.03 13.01 29.51
CA ARG A 261 -20.59 13.02 29.74
C ARG A 261 -20.15 14.45 30.01
N GLU A 262 -19.20 14.60 30.91
CA GLU A 262 -18.53 15.88 31.08
C GLU A 262 -17.58 16.12 29.89
N PRO A 263 -17.60 17.33 29.30
CA PRO A 263 -16.60 17.79 28.35
C PRO A 263 -15.20 17.59 28.90
N LYS A 264 -14.33 17.08 28.04
CA LYS A 264 -12.90 16.95 28.28
C LYS A 264 -12.13 17.35 27.03
N LYS A 265 -10.83 17.51 27.19
CA LYS A 265 -9.91 17.74 26.09
C LYS A 265 -9.97 16.60 25.08
N LEU A 266 -9.95 16.92 23.79
CA LEU A 266 -10.08 15.92 22.74
C LEU A 266 -8.88 14.96 22.70
N GLU A 267 -7.71 15.43 23.11
CA GLU A 267 -6.46 14.69 23.26
C GLU A 267 -6.56 13.55 24.30
N GLU A 268 -7.59 13.58 25.16
CA GLU A 268 -7.89 12.53 26.14
C GLU A 268 -8.82 11.43 25.59
N ILE A 269 -9.28 11.53 24.34
CA ILE A 269 -10.05 10.48 23.67
C ILE A 269 -9.07 9.52 22.99
N LYS A 270 -9.11 8.24 23.34
CA LYS A 270 -8.24 7.21 22.75
C LYS A 270 -9.07 6.25 21.92
N ILE A 271 -8.64 6.00 20.70
CA ILE A 271 -9.27 5.09 19.75
C ILE A 271 -8.25 4.00 19.44
N LEU A 272 -8.66 2.74 19.61
CA LEU A 272 -7.84 1.58 19.29
C LEU A 272 -8.62 0.71 18.30
N ASP A 273 -8.02 0.49 17.13
CA ASP A 273 -8.43 -0.59 16.23
C ASP A 273 -7.40 -1.74 16.33
N PRO A 274 -7.73 -2.86 17.01
CA PRO A 274 -6.79 -3.92 17.30
C PRO A 274 -6.53 -4.87 16.11
N ALA A 275 -7.18 -4.65 14.97
CA ALA A 275 -6.99 -5.42 13.74
C ALA A 275 -7.23 -4.50 12.53
N CYS A 276 -6.46 -3.41 12.46
CA CYS A 276 -6.82 -2.27 11.64
C CYS A 276 -6.66 -2.52 10.14
N GLY A 277 -5.84 -3.49 9.71
CA GLY A 277 -5.57 -3.76 8.31
C GLY A 277 -5.21 -2.48 7.55
N SER A 278 -5.98 -2.17 6.50
CA SER A 278 -5.85 -0.93 5.71
C SER A 278 -6.23 0.37 6.45
N GLY A 279 -6.71 0.28 7.68
CA GLY A 279 -6.97 1.43 8.56
C GLY A 279 -8.32 2.12 8.35
N ASN A 280 -9.29 1.53 7.65
CA ASN A 280 -10.57 2.18 7.33
C ASN A 280 -11.29 2.82 8.54
N PHE A 281 -11.33 2.13 9.68
CA PHE A 281 -11.93 2.68 10.89
C PHE A 281 -11.14 3.88 11.42
N LEU A 282 -9.80 3.79 11.39
CA LEU A 282 -8.90 4.86 11.82
C LEU A 282 -8.99 6.08 10.88
N LEU A 283 -9.12 5.87 9.57
CA LEU A 283 -9.31 6.94 8.58
C LEU A 283 -10.62 7.70 8.81
N TYR A 284 -11.74 6.98 8.96
CA TYR A 284 -13.01 7.66 9.24
C TYR A 284 -13.04 8.29 10.64
N ALA A 285 -12.42 7.66 11.63
CA ALA A 285 -12.24 8.26 12.95
C ALA A 285 -11.38 9.52 12.89
N PHE A 286 -10.35 9.56 12.05
CA PHE A 286 -9.55 10.76 11.79
C PHE A 286 -10.42 11.89 11.22
N GLU A 287 -11.19 11.62 10.16
CA GLU A 287 -12.11 12.61 9.55
C GLU A 287 -13.06 13.20 10.59
N LEU A 288 -13.65 12.34 11.43
CA LEU A 288 -14.59 12.77 12.44
C LEU A 288 -13.91 13.54 13.58
N LEU A 289 -12.76 13.08 14.07
CA LEU A 289 -11.97 13.83 15.05
C LEU A 289 -11.60 15.21 14.51
N TYR A 290 -11.18 15.31 13.24
CA TYR A 290 -10.82 16.57 12.63
C TYR A 290 -11.95 17.61 12.74
N LYS A 291 -13.18 17.18 12.42
CA LYS A 291 -14.38 18.01 12.60
C LYS A 291 -14.64 18.37 14.06
N MET A 292 -14.44 17.43 15.00
CA MET A 292 -14.58 17.69 16.43
C MET A 292 -13.58 18.73 16.93
N TYR A 293 -12.32 18.65 16.51
CA TYR A 293 -11.27 19.61 16.86
C TYR A 293 -11.56 20.99 16.27
N LEU A 294 -12.00 21.06 15.01
CA LEU A 294 -12.42 22.32 14.38
C LEU A 294 -13.57 22.97 15.15
N GLU A 295 -14.61 22.22 15.54
CA GLU A 295 -15.75 22.77 16.30
C GLU A 295 -15.31 23.28 17.69
N GLN A 296 -14.28 22.68 18.30
CA GLN A 296 -13.70 23.15 19.56
C GLN A 296 -12.69 24.31 19.40
N GLY A 297 -12.50 24.82 18.18
CA GLY A 297 -11.70 26.02 17.90
C GLY A 297 -10.19 25.79 17.83
N TYR A 298 -9.76 24.56 17.55
CA TYR A 298 -8.33 24.26 17.34
C TYR A 298 -7.84 24.81 15.99
N ASN A 299 -6.54 25.12 15.93
CA ASN A 299 -5.91 25.56 14.69
C ASN A 299 -5.87 24.40 13.68
N GLU A 300 -6.47 24.61 12.51
CA GLU A 300 -6.59 23.63 11.43
C GLU A 300 -5.28 22.92 11.08
N GLU A 301 -4.16 23.66 11.04
CA GLU A 301 -2.83 23.12 10.72
C GLU A 301 -2.28 22.17 11.80
N GLU A 302 -2.70 22.31 13.05
CA GLU A 302 -2.21 21.51 14.17
C GLU A 302 -3.04 20.24 14.38
N ILE A 303 -4.30 20.24 13.92
CA ILE A 303 -5.26 19.16 14.17
C ILE A 303 -4.73 17.78 13.73
N PRO A 304 -4.18 17.59 12.50
CA PRO A 304 -3.67 16.29 12.09
C PRO A 304 -2.60 15.74 13.04
N SER A 305 -1.67 16.59 13.46
CA SER A 305 -0.58 16.20 14.37
C SER A 305 -1.12 15.82 15.76
N LEU A 306 -2.10 16.56 16.28
CA LEU A 306 -2.76 16.25 17.54
C LEU A 306 -3.50 14.91 17.47
N ILE A 307 -4.27 14.67 16.40
CA ILE A 307 -5.01 13.42 16.21
C ILE A 307 -4.07 12.22 16.16
N LEU A 308 -3.01 12.29 15.36
CA LEU A 308 -2.05 11.20 15.21
C LEU A 308 -1.25 10.95 16.51
N LYS A 309 -0.92 12.00 17.25
CA LYS A 309 -0.17 11.90 18.51
C LYS A 309 -1.00 11.38 19.66
N TYR A 310 -2.27 11.80 19.75
CA TYR A 310 -3.07 11.60 20.95
C TYR A 310 -4.25 10.65 20.75
N ASN A 311 -4.84 10.53 19.58
CA ASN A 311 -6.14 9.86 19.46
C ASN A 311 -6.07 8.47 18.86
N LEU A 312 -5.33 8.29 17.75
CA LEU A 312 -5.43 7.08 16.93
C LEU A 312 -4.34 6.06 17.25
N HIS A 313 -4.75 4.82 17.47
CA HIS A 313 -3.88 3.68 17.71
C HIS A 313 -4.38 2.47 16.91
N GLY A 314 -3.46 1.72 16.30
CA GLY A 314 -3.76 0.55 15.48
C GLY A 314 -2.80 -0.60 15.75
N ILE A 315 -3.28 -1.84 15.62
CA ILE A 315 -2.49 -3.07 15.60
C ILE A 315 -2.91 -3.85 14.36
N ASP A 316 -1.94 -4.36 13.59
CA ASP A 316 -2.14 -5.28 12.46
C ASP A 316 -1.04 -6.35 12.44
#